data_AF-A0A7V2ATB0-F1
#
_entry.id   AF-A0A7V2ATB0-F1
#
_cell.length_a   1.000
_cell.length_b   1.000
_cell.length_c   1.000
_cell.angle_alpha   90.00
_cell.angle_beta   90.00
_cell.angle_gamma   90.00
#
_symmetry.space_group_name_H-M   'P 1'
#
loop_
_entity.id
_entity.type
_entity.pdbx_description
1 polymer ?
#
loop_
_entity_poly.entity_id
_entity_poly.type
_entity_poly.pdbx_seq_one_letter_code
_entity_poly.pdbx_strand_id
1 'polypeptide(L)' 'MILLSVVFYTGLNSIGVKALLCIWFVLITSPTGAHAIARAAHRSGIRLWEGSVMDKYADDREGAEDIA' A
#
# COMPACT_ATOMS: atom_id res chain seq x y z
N MET A 1 -5.42 -14.27 -3.44
CA MET A 1 -5.96 -15.65 -3.40
C MET A 1 -5.99 -16.33 -4.76
N ILE A 2 -6.23 -15.61 -5.86
CA ILE A 2 -6.23 -16.19 -7.22
C ILE A 2 -4.90 -16.88 -7.54
N LEU A 3 -3.77 -16.22 -7.31
CA LEU A 3 -2.43 -16.78 -7.62
C LEU A 3 -2.10 -18.03 -6.79
N LEU A 4 -2.59 -18.10 -5.55
CA LEU A 4 -2.38 -19.27 -4.69
C LEU A 4 -3.09 -20.50 -5.27
N SER A 5 -4.32 -20.33 -5.78
CA SER A 5 -5.07 -21.40 -6.44
C SER A 5 -4.34 -21.98 -7.66
N VAL A 6 -3.70 -21.12 -8.47
CA VAL A 6 -2.93 -21.56 -9.65
C VAL A 6 -1.75 -22.46 -9.25
N VAL A 7 -1.08 -22.16 -8.14
CA VAL A 7 0.03 -23.00 -7.62
C VAL A 7 -0.48 -24.38 -7.20
N PHE A 8 -1.63 -24.45 -6.52
CA PHE A 8 -2.23 -25.73 -6.13
C PHE A 8 -2.71 -26.56 -7.32
N TYR A 9 -3.25 -25.91 -8.37
CA TYR A 9 -3.76 -26.62 -9.55
C TYR A 9 -2.64 -27.09 -10.49
N THR A 10 -1.61 -26.26 -10.71
CA THR A 10 -0.55 -26.56 -11.69
C THR A 10 0.69 -27.23 -11.09
N GLY A 11 0.83 -27.24 -9.76
CA GLY A 11 1.99 -27.81 -9.06
C GLY A 11 3.29 -27.00 -9.24
N LEU A 12 4.42 -27.57 -8.83
CA LEU A 12 5.78 -26.98 -8.93
C LEU A 12 6.37 -27.05 -10.36
N ASN A 13 5.56 -26.72 -11.36
CA ASN A 13 5.99 -26.59 -12.75
C ASN A 13 6.49 -25.16 -13.04
N SER A 14 6.97 -24.89 -14.26
CA SER A 14 7.43 -23.55 -14.69
C SER A 14 6.42 -22.43 -14.43
N ILE A 15 5.12 -22.74 -14.50
CA ILE A 15 4.02 -21.80 -14.20
C ILE A 15 3.87 -21.58 -12.70
N GLY A 16 3.88 -22.66 -11.90
CA GLY A 16 3.74 -22.58 -10.44
C GLY A 16 4.89 -21.82 -9.77
N VAL A 17 6.13 -22.02 -10.22
CA VAL A 17 7.29 -21.27 -9.69
C VAL A 17 7.16 -19.77 -9.99
N LYS A 18 6.74 -19.40 -11.21
CA LYS A 18 6.46 -18.00 -11.56
C LYS A 18 5.32 -17.41 -10.74
N ALA A 19 4.26 -18.18 -10.50
CA ALA A 19 3.14 -17.73 -9.67
C ALA A 19 3.58 -17.48 -8.22
N LEU A 20 4.45 -18.32 -7.66
CA LEU A 20 5.01 -18.15 -6.32
C LEU A 20 5.88 -16.88 -6.21
N LEU A 21 6.74 -16.63 -7.20
CA LEU A 21 7.49 -15.37 -7.32
C LEU A 21 6.56 -14.16 -7.40
N CYS A 22 5.46 -14.27 -8.15
CA CYS A 22 4.49 -13.19 -8.30
C CYS A 22 3.76 -12.91 -6.99
N ILE A 23 3.39 -13.94 -6.22
CA ILE A 23 2.81 -13.78 -4.88
C ILE A 23 3.78 -13.01 -3.97
N TRP A 24 5.05 -13.42 -3.92
CA TRP A 24 6.08 -12.75 -3.13
C TRP A 24 6.22 -11.28 -3.52
N PHE A 25 6.30 -11.01 -4.82
CA PHE A 25 6.44 -9.67 -5.35
C PHE A 25 5.26 -8.75 -5.01
N VAL A 26 4.02 -9.25 -5.17
CA VAL A 26 2.81 -8.48 -4.86
C VAL A 26 2.70 -8.20 -3.36
N LEU A 27 3.06 -9.16 -2.51
CA LEU A 27 3.01 -8.98 -1.06
C LEU A 27 3.93 -7.85 -0.57
N ILE A 28 5.09 -7.66 -1.21
CA ILE A 28 6.00 -6.56 -0.85
C ILE A 28 5.58 -5.26 -1.52
N THR A 29 5.21 -5.30 -2.80
CA THR A 29 4.92 -4.08 -3.58
C THR A 29 3.61 -3.41 -3.15
N SER A 30 2.60 -4.20 -2.76
CA SER A 30 1.28 -3.69 -2.36
C SER A 30 1.32 -2.75 -1.15
N PRO A 31 1.91 -3.10 0.00
CA PRO A 31 1.97 -2.19 1.15
C PRO A 31 2.81 -0.95 0.86
N THR A 32 3.93 -1.08 0.13
CA THR A 32 4.76 0.07 -0.24
C THR A 32 4.02 1.05 -1.15
N GLY A 33 3.32 0.54 -2.17
CA GLY A 33 2.51 1.37 -3.06
C GLY A 33 1.36 2.05 -2.33
N ALA A 34 0.63 1.31 -1.49
CA ALA A 34 -0.46 1.85 -0.69
C ALA A 34 0.02 2.96 0.26
N HIS A 35 1.15 2.75 0.95
CA HIS A 35 1.74 3.76 1.83
C HIS A 35 2.19 5.01 1.06
N ALA A 36 2.83 4.83 -0.11
CA ALA A 36 3.25 5.94 -0.95
C ALA A 36 2.06 6.77 -1.46
N ILE A 37 0.97 6.11 -1.88
CA ILE A 37 -0.26 6.77 -2.32
C ILE A 37 -0.91 7.52 -1.15
N ALA A 38 -1.03 6.91 0.03
CA ALA A 38 -1.59 7.57 1.21
C ALA A 38 -0.80 8.83 1.60
N ARG A 39 0.53 8.74 1.61
CA ARG A 39 1.41 9.88 1.88
C ARG A 39 1.29 10.98 0.82
N ALA A 40 1.17 10.59 -0.45
CA ALA A 40 0.98 11.54 -1.55
C ALA A 40 -0.39 12.24 -1.47
N ALA A 41 -1.46 11.50 -1.16
CA ALA A 41 -2.80 12.05 -0.98
C ALA A 41 -2.82 13.13 0.12
N HIS A 42 -2.16 12.84 1.26
CA HIS A 42 -2.04 13.79 2.36
C HIS A 42 -1.21 15.02 1.95
N ARG A 43 -0.06 14.82 1.30
CA ARG A 43 0.78 15.94 0.80
C ARG A 43 0.09 16.81 -0.25
N SER A 44 -0.84 16.25 -1.02
CA SER A 44 -1.62 16.98 -2.03
C SER A 44 -2.81 17.74 -1.43
N GLY A 45 -3.01 17.71 -0.10
CA GLY A 45 -4.08 18.44 0.58
C GLY A 45 -5.47 17.78 0.44
N ILE A 46 -5.53 16.49 0.12
CA ILE A 46 -6.80 15.76 0.08
C ILE A 46 -7.32 15.63 1.51
N ARG A 47 -8.45 16.28 1.80
CA ARG A 47 -9.08 16.25 3.13
C ARG A 47 -9.50 14.83 3.49
N LEU A 48 -9.32 14.46 4.76
CA LEU A 48 -9.86 13.21 5.31
C LEU A 48 -11.39 13.24 5.29
N TRP A 49 -11.98 12.05 5.39
CA TRP A 49 -13.43 11.86 5.47
C TRP A 49 -14.03 12.68 6.63
N GLU A 50 -15.22 13.27 6.47
CA GLU A 50 -15.81 14.22 7.44
C GLU A 50 -16.00 13.65 8.86
N GLY A 51 -16.29 12.37 8.99
CA GLY A 51 -16.35 11.64 10.26
C GLY A 51 -14.99 11.21 10.84
N SER A 52 -13.86 11.64 10.25
CA SER A 52 -12.53 11.33 10.78
C SER A 52 -12.29 12.15 12.05
N VAL A 53 -11.88 11.48 13.12
CA VAL A 53 -11.76 12.11 14.45
C VAL A 53 -10.39 12.80 14.65
N MET A 54 -9.36 12.40 13.90
CA MET A 54 -7.98 12.83 14.16
C MET A 54 -7.16 12.80 12.86
N ASP A 55 -6.41 13.87 12.61
CA ASP A 55 -5.39 13.93 11.55
C ASP A 55 -4.08 14.51 12.08
N LYS A 56 -3.34 13.68 12.84
CA LYS A 56 -2.02 14.07 13.36
C LYS A 56 -1.00 14.35 12.26
N TYR A 57 -1.20 13.79 11.07
CA TYR A 57 -0.26 13.94 9.97
C TYR A 57 -0.38 15.34 9.34
N ALA A 58 -1.57 15.96 9.41
CA ALA A 58 -1.76 17.38 9.11
C ALA A 58 -1.21 18.27 10.22
N ASP A 59 -1.54 17.97 11.48
CA ASP A 59 -1.04 18.74 12.64
C ASP A 59 0.50 18.81 12.67
N ASP A 60 1.19 17.70 12.45
CA ASP A 60 2.66 17.65 12.41
C ASP A 60 3.25 18.48 11.26
N ARG A 61 2.50 18.66 10.16
CA ARG A 61 2.91 19.47 9.00
C ARG A 61 2.66 20.95 9.19
N GLU A 62 1.47 21.33 9.67
CA GLU A 62 1.16 22.72 10.02
C GLU A 62 2.11 23.22 11.11
N GLY A 63 2.41 22.36 12.09
CA GLY A 63 3.45 22.61 13.08
C GLY A 63 4.81 22.87 12.43
N ALA A 64 5.22 22.11 11.41
CA ALA A 64 6.50 22.33 10.73
C ALA A 64 6.55 23.58 9.82
N GLU A 65 5.40 24.05 9.31
CA GLU A 65 5.29 25.28 8.50
C GLU A 65 5.20 26.55 9.37
N ASP A 66 4.70 26.46 10.61
CA ASP A 66 4.66 27.55 11.61
C ASP A 66 6.06 27.92 12.17
N ILE A 67 6.97 26.96 12.25
CA ILE A 67 8.36 27.16 12.73
C ILE A 67 9.39 27.52 11.64
N ALA A 68 8.97 27.63 10.37
CA ALA A 68 9.83 27.95 9.22
C ALA A 68 9.73 29.43 8.81
#